data_AF-A0A257SWH5-F1
#
_entry.id   AF-A0A257SWH5-F1
#
_cell.length_a   1.000
_cell.length_b   1.000
_cell.length_c   1.000
_cell.angle_alpha   90.00
_cell.angle_beta   90.00
_cell.angle_gamma   90.00
#
_symmetry.space_group_name_H-M   'P 1'
#
loop_
_entity.id
_entity.type
_entity.pdbx_description
1 polymer ?
#
loop_
_entity_poly.entity_id
_entity_poly.type
_entity_poly.pdbx_seq_one_letter_code
_entity_poly.pdbx_strand_id
1 'polypeptide(L)'
;MIPSRRFHPWRLDLAGAMLFLLLAAVTLRAARHDLLYILPAALFGFAAWRALGSYSRRHYGKRLERQALRALRRASKWPVATNVPVPGGGGGDIDAVLDGPFRSVNPERGGGHRRIAIEVKSWAGLRVHNGHLVHNSGRPIGGKDPIAQVLREAQAIDAVPVLWMPSARRRSAFEYRGALVVNGPVDFLLDTITSG
;
A
#
# COMPACT_ATOMS: atom_id res chain seq x y z
N MET A 1 -6.13 -5.74 -24.42
CA MET A 1 -6.44 -5.27 -23.05
C MET A 1 -6.96 -6.48 -22.27
N ILE A 2 -6.09 -7.17 -21.52
CA ILE A 2 -6.53 -8.33 -20.72
C ILE A 2 -7.29 -7.78 -19.52
N PRO A 3 -8.56 -8.16 -19.30
CA PRO A 3 -9.28 -7.71 -18.12
C PRO A 3 -8.54 -8.24 -16.90
N SER A 4 -7.93 -7.35 -16.12
CA SER A 4 -7.38 -7.67 -14.81
C SER A 4 -8.49 -8.38 -14.03
N ARG A 5 -8.35 -9.68 -13.77
CA ARG A 5 -9.28 -10.41 -12.89
C ARG A 5 -9.41 -9.57 -11.63
N ARG A 6 -10.65 -9.22 -11.24
CA ARG A 6 -10.93 -8.45 -10.02
C ARG A 6 -10.49 -9.27 -8.81
N PHE A 7 -9.19 -9.23 -8.50
CA PHE A 7 -8.59 -9.94 -7.39
C PHE A 7 -9.04 -9.23 -6.11
N HIS A 8 -9.98 -9.86 -5.41
CA HIS A 8 -10.54 -9.37 -4.16
C HIS A 8 -10.22 -10.36 -3.03
N PRO A 9 -8.94 -10.56 -2.68
CA PRO A 9 -8.51 -11.56 -1.69
C PRO A 9 -9.14 -11.31 -0.31
N TRP A 10 -9.55 -10.07 -0.02
CA TRP A 10 -10.27 -9.73 1.20
C TRP A 10 -11.67 -10.36 1.29
N ARG A 11 -12.29 -10.77 0.17
CA ARG A 11 -13.55 -11.54 0.23
C ARG A 11 -13.33 -12.91 0.87
N LEU A 12 -12.17 -13.53 0.63
CA LEU A 12 -11.77 -14.77 1.28
C LEU A 12 -11.46 -14.54 2.77
N ASP A 13 -10.85 -13.41 3.13
CA ASP A 13 -10.64 -13.06 4.54
C ASP A 13 -11.98 -12.90 5.29
N LEU A 14 -12.97 -12.24 4.67
CA LEU A 14 -14.30 -12.09 5.26
C LEU A 14 -15.07 -13.41 5.32
N ALA A 15 -15.06 -14.20 4.25
CA ALA A 15 -15.69 -15.52 4.23
C ALA A 15 -15.06 -16.45 5.28
N GLY A 16 -13.73 -16.44 5.40
CA GLY A 16 -13.00 -17.17 6.43
C GLY A 16 -13.36 -16.70 7.84
N ALA A 17 -13.45 -15.38 8.06
CA ALA A 17 -13.91 -14.84 9.33
C ALA A 17 -15.32 -15.34 9.71
N MET A 18 -16.27 -15.30 8.77
CA MET A 18 -17.64 -15.78 8.99
C MET A 18 -17.69 -17.29 9.26
N LEU A 19 -16.90 -18.07 8.52
CA LEU A 19 -16.77 -19.52 8.74
C LEU A 19 -16.23 -19.82 10.15
N PHE A 20 -15.16 -19.15 10.56
CA PHE A 20 -14.60 -19.34 11.90
C PHE A 20 -15.57 -18.90 13.00
N LEU A 21 -16.33 -17.82 12.82
CA LEU A 21 -17.38 -17.43 13.77
C LEU A 21 -18.46 -18.50 13.89
N LEU A 22 -18.91 -19.06 12.76
CA LEU A 22 -19.90 -20.13 12.75
C LEU A 22 -19.38 -21.39 13.46
N LEU A 23 -18.15 -21.79 13.19
CA LEU A 23 -17.51 -22.92 13.87
C LEU A 23 -17.36 -22.66 15.37
N ALA A 24 -16.95 -21.45 15.77
CA ALA A 24 -16.88 -21.06 17.18
C ALA A 24 -18.25 -21.13 17.88
N ALA A 25 -19.32 -20.72 17.21
CA ALA A 25 -20.68 -20.79 17.75
C ALA A 25 -21.16 -22.24 17.90
N VAL A 26 -20.87 -23.11 16.91
CA VAL A 26 -21.22 -24.53 16.96
C VAL A 26 -20.47 -25.25 18.09
N THR A 27 -19.15 -25.03 18.23
CA THR A 27 -18.37 -25.65 19.30
C THR A 27 -18.75 -25.10 20.66
N LEU A 28 -19.04 -23.80 20.79
CA LEU A 28 -19.55 -23.23 22.04
C LEU A 28 -20.92 -23.80 22.43
N ARG A 29 -21.79 -24.11 21.45
CA ARG A 29 -23.05 -24.82 21.73
C ARG A 29 -22.80 -26.25 22.22
N ALA A 30 -21.87 -26.98 21.59
CA ALA A 30 -21.47 -28.33 22.02
C ALA A 30 -20.82 -28.33 23.41
N ALA A 31 -20.19 -27.22 23.81
CA ALA A 31 -19.59 -27.04 25.14
C ALA A 31 -20.61 -27.10 26.30
N ARG A 32 -21.91 -27.01 26.01
CA ARG A 32 -22.98 -27.25 26.98
C ARG A 32 -23.07 -28.71 27.41
N HIS A 33 -22.56 -29.63 26.60
CA HIS A 33 -22.58 -31.07 26.84
C HIS A 33 -21.21 -31.61 27.26
N ASP A 34 -20.12 -31.02 26.75
CA ASP A 34 -18.75 -31.40 27.10
C ASP A 34 -17.81 -30.19 27.08
N LEU A 35 -17.19 -29.89 28.22
CA LEU A 35 -16.30 -28.73 28.39
C LEU A 35 -15.07 -28.77 27.47
N LEU A 36 -14.69 -29.93 26.93
CA LEU A 36 -13.58 -30.04 25.96
C LEU A 36 -13.81 -29.17 24.71
N TYR A 37 -15.06 -28.84 24.36
CA TYR A 37 -15.37 -27.97 23.22
C TYR A 37 -15.11 -26.47 23.46
N ILE A 38 -14.76 -26.05 24.68
CA ILE A 38 -14.36 -24.66 24.96
C ILE A 38 -13.06 -24.31 24.23
N LEU A 39 -12.09 -25.22 24.20
CA LEU A 39 -10.80 -25.00 23.54
C LEU A 39 -10.95 -24.73 22.03
N PRO A 40 -11.63 -25.57 21.22
CA PRO A 40 -11.84 -25.27 19.80
C PRO A 40 -12.71 -24.02 19.59
N ALA A 41 -13.68 -23.71 20.46
CA ALA A 41 -14.42 -22.45 20.40
C ALA A 41 -13.49 -21.22 20.53
N ALA A 42 -12.56 -21.24 21.49
CA ALA A 42 -11.57 -20.19 21.65
C ALA A 42 -10.63 -20.07 20.44
N LEU A 43 -10.16 -21.20 19.89
CA LEU A 43 -9.29 -21.22 18.72
C LEU A 43 -9.99 -20.66 17.47
N PHE A 44 -11.24 -21.06 17.20
CA PHE A 44 -12.01 -20.52 16.09
C PHE A 44 -12.35 -19.04 16.30
N GLY A 45 -12.69 -18.61 17.52
CA GLY A 45 -12.88 -17.20 17.85
C GLY A 45 -11.64 -16.35 17.58
N PHE A 46 -10.46 -16.84 17.96
CA PHE A 46 -9.18 -16.18 17.68
C PHE A 46 -8.87 -16.13 16.17
N ALA A 47 -9.11 -17.21 15.44
CA ALA A 47 -8.95 -17.25 13.99
C ALA A 47 -9.87 -16.25 13.27
N ALA A 48 -11.14 -16.17 13.69
CA ALA A 48 -12.10 -15.18 13.20
C ALA A 48 -11.61 -13.75 13.44
N TRP A 49 -11.16 -13.45 14.66
CA TRP A 49 -10.61 -12.13 15.01
C TRP A 49 -9.42 -11.74 14.13
N ARG A 50 -8.48 -12.65 13.90
CA ARG A 50 -7.34 -12.41 13.00
C ARG A 50 -7.78 -12.16 11.56
N ALA A 51 -8.73 -12.93 11.05
CA ALA A 51 -9.27 -12.79 9.71
C ALA A 51 -10.00 -11.44 9.53
N LEU A 52 -10.83 -11.03 10.49
CA LEU A 52 -11.48 -9.71 10.50
C LEU A 52 -10.48 -8.56 10.56
N GLY A 53 -9.42 -8.70 11.37
CA GLY A 53 -8.34 -7.71 11.42
C GLY A 53 -7.61 -7.58 10.09
N SER A 54 -7.36 -8.70 9.40
CA SER A 54 -6.77 -8.71 8.05
C SER A 54 -7.67 -8.03 7.02
N TYR A 55 -8.95 -8.42 7.00
CA TYR A 55 -9.97 -7.82 6.14
C TYR A 55 -10.04 -6.30 6.33
N SER A 56 -10.15 -5.85 7.57
CA SER A 56 -10.30 -4.43 7.92
C SER A 56 -9.11 -3.60 7.42
N ARG A 57 -7.88 -4.08 7.62
CA ARG A 57 -6.66 -3.41 7.14
C ARG A 57 -6.62 -3.33 5.61
N ARG A 58 -6.91 -4.42 4.91
CA ARG A 58 -6.89 -4.47 3.44
C ARG A 58 -7.98 -3.60 2.83
N HIS A 59 -9.18 -3.62 3.41
CA HIS A 59 -10.30 -2.80 2.97
C HIS A 59 -10.00 -1.31 3.14
N TYR A 60 -9.48 -0.91 4.31
CA TYR A 60 -9.04 0.46 4.57
C TYR A 60 -7.95 0.90 3.56
N GLY A 61 -6.93 0.06 3.37
CA GLY A 61 -5.84 0.32 2.43
C GLY A 61 -6.37 0.58 1.01
N LYS A 62 -7.23 -0.29 0.49
CA LYS A 62 -7.82 -0.13 -0.85
C LYS A 62 -8.75 1.08 -0.97
N ARG A 63 -9.46 1.45 0.09
CA ARG A 63 -10.27 2.68 0.10
C ARG A 63 -9.38 3.92 -0.03
N LEU A 64 -8.31 3.97 0.75
CA LEU A 64 -7.36 5.08 0.77
C LEU A 64 -6.59 5.18 -0.56
N GLU A 65 -6.11 4.07 -1.11
CA GLU A 65 -5.47 4.00 -2.43
C GLU A 65 -6.39 4.61 -3.51
N ARG A 66 -7.65 4.17 -3.60
CA ARG A 66 -8.62 4.75 -4.55
C ARG A 66 -8.85 6.24 -4.35
N GLN A 67 -8.92 6.70 -3.10
CA GLN A 67 -9.08 8.12 -2.81
C GLN A 67 -7.86 8.93 -3.24
N ALA A 68 -6.66 8.42 -2.96
CA ALA A 68 -5.40 9.04 -3.33
C ALA A 68 -5.22 9.13 -4.86
N LEU A 69 -5.52 8.05 -5.59
CA LEU A 69 -5.47 8.03 -7.05
C LEU A 69 -6.48 8.98 -7.70
N ARG A 70 -7.69 9.10 -7.13
CA ARG A 70 -8.68 10.10 -7.57
C ARG A 70 -8.20 11.52 -7.30
N ALA A 71 -7.60 11.77 -6.14
CA ALA A 71 -7.07 13.09 -5.79
C ALA A 71 -5.91 13.47 -6.73
N LEU A 72 -4.99 12.53 -6.99
CA LEU A 72 -3.87 12.70 -7.93
C LEU A 72 -4.35 13.06 -9.33
N ARG A 73 -5.32 12.31 -9.87
CA ARG A 73 -5.90 12.59 -11.18
C ARG A 73 -6.57 13.96 -11.29
N ARG A 74 -7.19 14.43 -10.21
CA ARG A 74 -7.88 15.74 -10.20
C ARG A 74 -6.91 16.90 -10.04
N ALA A 75 -5.85 16.73 -9.25
CA ALA A 75 -4.90 17.78 -8.94
C ALA A 75 -3.78 17.90 -9.98
N SER A 76 -3.43 16.80 -10.65
CA SER A 76 -2.37 16.78 -11.66
C SER A 76 -2.80 17.52 -12.93
N LYS A 77 -1.91 18.41 -13.43
CA LYS A 77 -2.02 19.00 -14.77
C LYS A 77 -1.52 18.07 -15.87
N TRP A 78 -0.84 16.99 -15.49
CA TRP A 78 -0.18 16.03 -16.37
C TRP A 78 -0.97 14.72 -16.44
N PRO A 79 -0.87 13.95 -17.54
CA PRO A 79 -1.55 12.67 -17.69
C PRO A 79 -1.22 11.70 -16.55
N VAL A 80 -2.25 11.05 -15.99
CA VAL A 80 -2.12 10.04 -14.92
C VAL A 80 -2.82 8.73 -15.31
N ALA A 81 -2.02 7.73 -15.63
CA ALA A 81 -2.46 6.34 -15.76
C ALA A 81 -2.49 5.67 -14.38
N THR A 82 -3.41 4.74 -14.14
CA THR A 82 -3.57 4.06 -12.83
C THR A 82 -3.74 2.56 -13.03
N ASN A 83 -3.24 1.74 -12.10
CA ASN A 83 -3.20 0.28 -12.22
C ASN A 83 -2.50 -0.13 -13.53
N VAL A 84 -1.29 0.39 -13.73
CA VAL A 84 -0.50 0.12 -14.94
C VAL A 84 0.17 -1.24 -14.77
N PRO A 85 -0.12 -2.22 -15.63
CA PRO A 85 0.46 -3.55 -15.49
C PRO A 85 1.98 -3.49 -15.72
N VAL A 86 2.73 -4.16 -14.85
CA VAL A 86 4.19 -4.26 -14.99
C VAL A 86 4.52 -5.21 -16.15
N PRO A 87 5.31 -4.78 -17.16
CA PRO A 87 5.74 -5.65 -18.25
C PRO A 87 6.48 -6.91 -17.74
N GLY A 88 6.33 -8.05 -18.42
CA GLY A 88 7.06 -9.28 -18.10
C GLY A 88 6.39 -10.22 -17.09
N GLY A 89 5.11 -10.00 -16.74
CA GLY A 89 4.28 -11.02 -16.08
C GLY A 89 4.54 -11.27 -14.59
N GLY A 90 5.38 -10.45 -13.94
CA GLY A 90 5.77 -10.57 -12.52
C GLY A 90 4.69 -10.24 -11.46
N GLY A 91 3.42 -10.11 -11.86
CA GLY A 91 2.26 -10.20 -10.96
C GLY A 91 1.87 -8.95 -10.16
N GLY A 92 2.35 -7.77 -10.54
CA GLY A 92 1.97 -6.50 -9.90
C GLY A 92 1.46 -5.46 -10.91
N ASP A 93 0.68 -4.51 -10.41
CA ASP A 93 0.29 -3.30 -11.13
C ASP A 93 0.90 -2.11 -10.37
N ILE A 94 1.47 -1.15 -11.10
CA ILE A 94 1.87 0.13 -10.55
C ILE A 94 0.60 0.93 -10.26
N ASP A 95 0.46 1.44 -9.03
CA ASP A 95 -0.74 2.16 -8.60
C ASP A 95 -1.03 3.38 -9.51
N ALA A 96 0.00 4.20 -9.79
CA ALA A 96 -0.08 5.31 -10.74
C ALA A 96 1.21 5.54 -11.53
N VAL A 97 1.05 5.97 -12.78
CA VAL A 97 2.12 6.50 -13.61
C VAL A 97 1.74 7.92 -14.04
N LEU A 98 2.64 8.87 -13.79
CA LEU A 98 2.51 10.27 -14.18
C LEU A 98 3.62 10.62 -15.17
N ASP A 99 3.26 11.15 -16.34
CA ASP A 99 4.22 11.64 -17.34
C ASP A 99 4.28 13.16 -17.27
N GLY A 100 5.34 13.72 -16.67
CA GLY A 100 5.40 15.13 -16.36
C GLY A 100 6.80 15.62 -15.96
N PRO A 101 6.95 16.91 -15.60
CA PRO A 101 8.19 17.43 -15.05
C PRO A 101 8.50 16.71 -13.74
N PHE A 102 9.74 16.28 -13.62
CA PHE A 102 10.33 15.73 -12.42
C PHE A 102 11.53 16.58 -12.03
N ARG A 103 11.60 16.95 -10.76
CA ARG A 103 12.82 17.46 -10.15
C ARG A 103 13.26 16.52 -9.04
N SER A 104 14.51 16.05 -9.14
CA SER A 104 15.08 15.25 -8.07
C SER A 104 15.33 16.11 -6.83
N VAL A 105 15.16 15.50 -5.66
CA VAL A 105 15.56 16.10 -4.39
C VAL A 105 17.09 16.10 -4.26
N ASN A 106 17.80 15.27 -5.03
CA ASN A 106 19.23 15.33 -5.23
C ASN A 106 19.56 16.15 -6.50
N PRO A 107 20.20 17.33 -6.39
CA PRO A 107 20.55 18.17 -7.54
C PRO A 107 21.39 17.45 -8.61
N GLU A 108 22.21 16.47 -8.22
CA GLU A 108 23.11 15.74 -9.14
C GLU A 108 22.37 14.87 -10.16
N ARG A 109 21.12 14.48 -9.88
CA ARG A 109 20.30 13.68 -10.81
C ARG A 109 19.59 14.50 -11.88
N GLY A 110 19.71 15.83 -11.79
CA GLY A 110 19.05 16.77 -12.69
C GLY A 110 17.53 16.77 -12.59
N GLY A 111 16.89 17.52 -13.49
CA GLY A 111 15.45 17.56 -13.66
C GLY A 111 15.06 17.43 -15.13
N GLY A 112 13.76 17.38 -15.40
CA GLY A 112 13.22 17.37 -16.76
C GLY A 112 11.91 16.61 -16.87
N HIS A 113 11.40 16.46 -18.08
CA HIS A 113 10.22 15.63 -18.33
C HIS A 113 10.59 14.15 -18.14
N ARG A 114 9.86 13.45 -17.27
CA ARG A 114 10.12 12.05 -16.91
C ARG A 114 8.79 11.32 -16.69
N ARG A 115 8.83 10.01 -16.89
CA ARG A 115 7.81 9.12 -16.36
C ARG A 115 8.06 8.89 -14.88
N ILE A 116 7.02 8.95 -14.07
CA ILE A 116 7.09 8.79 -12.61
C ILE A 116 6.16 7.65 -12.21
N ALA A 117 6.71 6.60 -11.61
CA ALA A 117 5.97 5.45 -11.08
C ALA A 117 5.70 5.67 -9.60
N ILE A 118 4.43 5.74 -9.22
CA ILE A 118 3.98 6.08 -7.87
C ILE A 118 3.30 4.84 -7.27
N GLU A 119 3.90 4.32 -6.20
CA GLU A 119 3.32 3.30 -5.33
C GLU A 119 2.67 3.96 -4.11
N VAL A 120 1.41 3.64 -3.80
CA VAL A 120 0.65 4.26 -2.71
C VAL A 120 0.61 3.33 -1.49
N LYS A 121 0.95 3.85 -0.31
CA LYS A 121 0.80 3.12 0.96
C LYS A 121 -0.11 3.86 1.93
N SER A 122 -1.01 3.13 2.57
CA SER A 122 -1.92 3.64 3.61
C SER A 122 -1.24 3.86 4.98
N TRP A 123 0.08 4.02 5.01
CA TRP A 123 0.84 4.20 6.24
C TRP A 123 0.78 5.66 6.72
N ALA A 124 1.00 5.87 8.01
CA ALA A 124 1.08 7.20 8.62
C ALA A 124 2.41 7.95 8.29
N GLY A 125 3.16 7.44 7.32
CA GLY A 125 4.44 7.93 6.85
C GLY A 125 5.64 7.12 7.34
N LEU A 126 6.77 7.38 6.70
CA LEU A 126 8.06 6.73 6.92
C LEU A 126 9.14 7.76 7.24
N ARG A 127 10.20 7.30 7.90
CA ARG A 127 11.42 8.07 8.14
C ARG A 127 12.65 7.15 8.11
N VAL A 128 13.82 7.74 7.95
CA VAL A 128 15.09 7.04 8.16
C VAL A 128 15.46 7.10 9.64
N HIS A 129 15.85 5.97 10.21
CA HIS A 129 16.38 5.86 11.56
C HIS A 129 17.56 4.90 11.53
N ASN A 130 18.74 5.38 11.93
CA ASN A 130 20.00 4.61 11.92
C ASN A 130 20.26 3.94 10.55
N GLY A 131 20.02 4.66 9.45
CA GLY A 131 20.19 4.13 8.08
C GLY A 131 19.07 3.21 7.58
N HIS A 132 18.10 2.86 8.42
CA HIS A 132 16.98 1.98 8.08
C HIS A 132 15.68 2.75 7.86
N LEU A 133 14.87 2.30 6.90
CA LEU A 133 13.53 2.82 6.70
C LEU A 133 12.59 2.22 7.75
N VAL A 134 11.95 3.09 8.53
CA VAL A 134 11.01 2.72 9.59
C VAL A 134 9.73 3.54 9.46
N HIS A 135 8.65 3.08 10.10
CA HIS A 135 7.47 3.91 10.28
C HIS A 135 7.79 5.16 11.09
N ASN A 136 6.99 6.21 10.94
CA ASN A 136 7.08 7.40 11.78
C ASN A 136 6.99 7.08 13.29
N SER A 137 6.30 6.01 13.68
CA SER A 137 6.24 5.49 15.05
C SER A 137 7.54 4.86 15.55
N GLY A 138 8.57 4.72 14.71
CA GLY A 138 9.82 4.01 14.99
C GLY A 138 9.74 2.49 14.78
N ARG A 139 8.55 1.94 14.50
CA ARG A 139 8.40 0.50 14.25
C ARG A 139 9.01 0.11 12.89
N PRO A 140 9.63 -1.08 12.77
CA PRO A 140 10.02 -1.62 11.47
C PRO A 140 8.82 -1.75 10.53
N ILE A 141 9.06 -1.62 9.22
CA ILE A 141 8.00 -1.69 8.19
C ILE A 141 7.33 -3.08 8.18
N GLY A 142 8.11 -4.13 8.44
CA GLY A 142 7.64 -5.53 8.41
C GLY A 142 7.26 -5.99 6.99
N GLY A 143 7.25 -7.31 6.78
CA GLY A 143 6.86 -7.89 5.49
C GLY A 143 7.86 -7.63 4.34
N LYS A 144 7.36 -7.47 3.11
CA LYS A 144 8.18 -7.24 1.92
C LYS A 144 8.73 -5.81 1.91
N ASP A 145 9.98 -5.66 1.46
CA ASP A 145 10.61 -4.33 1.31
C ASP A 145 9.85 -3.48 0.27
N PRO A 146 9.18 -2.38 0.68
CA PRO A 146 8.41 -1.54 -0.23
C PRO A 146 9.29 -0.78 -1.21
N ILE A 147 10.55 -0.48 -0.83
CA ILE A 147 11.48 0.26 -1.67
C ILE A 147 11.96 -0.63 -2.80
N ALA A 148 12.33 -1.87 -2.48
CA ALA A 148 12.67 -2.85 -3.50
C ALA A 148 11.51 -3.11 -4.46
N GLN A 149 10.26 -3.07 -3.99
CA GLN A 149 9.09 -3.19 -4.86
C GLN A 149 8.98 -2.02 -5.84
N VAL A 150 8.92 -0.77 -5.35
CA VAL A 150 8.75 0.40 -6.24
C VAL A 150 9.92 0.56 -7.21
N LEU A 151 11.15 0.22 -6.80
CA LEU A 151 12.31 0.24 -7.67
C LEU A 151 12.17 -0.74 -8.84
N ARG A 152 11.79 -2.00 -8.56
CA ARG A 152 11.60 -3.01 -9.61
C ARG A 152 10.50 -2.61 -10.58
N GLU A 153 9.39 -2.10 -10.06
CA GLU A 153 8.24 -1.72 -10.87
C GLU A 153 8.56 -0.49 -11.74
N ALA A 154 9.20 0.53 -11.18
CA ALA A 154 9.62 1.73 -11.91
C ALA A 154 10.67 1.39 -12.99
N GLN A 155 11.64 0.52 -12.67
CA GLN A 155 12.66 0.07 -13.62
C GLN A 155 12.04 -0.64 -14.82
N ALA A 156 10.99 -1.42 -14.62
CA ALA A 156 10.31 -2.16 -15.70
C ALA A 156 9.65 -1.25 -16.75
N ILE A 157 9.46 0.03 -16.46
CA ILE A 157 8.84 1.01 -17.36
C ILE A 157 9.69 2.26 -17.60
N ASP A 158 10.98 2.20 -17.22
CA ASP A 158 11.94 3.31 -17.26
C ASP A 158 11.41 4.61 -16.62
N ALA A 159 10.93 4.48 -15.38
CA ALA A 159 10.31 5.55 -14.62
C ALA A 159 11.07 5.89 -13.35
N VAL A 160 10.83 7.09 -12.83
CA VAL A 160 11.29 7.52 -11.51
C VAL A 160 10.45 6.85 -10.42
N PRO A 161 11.07 6.12 -9.48
CA PRO A 161 10.37 5.43 -8.38
C PRO A 161 9.94 6.40 -7.27
N VAL A 162 8.64 6.45 -6.98
CA VAL A 162 8.05 7.26 -5.89
C VAL A 162 7.20 6.38 -4.99
N LEU A 163 7.48 6.40 -3.68
CA LEU A 163 6.64 5.80 -2.65
C LEU A 163 5.86 6.91 -1.94
N TRP A 164 4.55 6.91 -2.07
CA TRP A 164 3.68 7.99 -1.55
C TRP A 164 2.76 7.53 -0.42
N MET A 165 2.72 8.29 0.66
CA MET A 165 1.92 8.05 1.86
C MET A 165 0.95 9.21 2.10
N PRO A 166 -0.23 9.19 1.43
CA PRO A 166 -1.20 10.28 1.47
C PRO A 166 -1.82 10.51 2.85
N SER A 167 -1.80 9.50 3.73
CA SER A 167 -2.30 9.59 5.11
C SER A 167 -1.28 10.13 6.12
N ALA A 168 -0.05 10.44 5.70
CA ALA A 168 0.94 10.97 6.63
C ALA A 168 0.52 12.37 7.10
N ARG A 169 0.46 12.56 8.42
CA ARG A 169 0.07 13.84 9.03
C ARG A 169 1.14 14.92 8.87
N ARG A 170 2.41 14.53 8.87
CA ARG A 170 3.54 15.44 8.67
C ARG A 170 3.98 15.36 7.22
N ARG A 171 4.16 16.54 6.61
CA ARG A 171 4.73 16.69 5.27
C ARG A 171 6.24 16.48 5.35
N SER A 172 6.76 15.53 4.59
CA SER A 172 8.21 15.37 4.42
C SER A 172 8.50 14.57 3.15
N ALA A 173 9.63 14.85 2.52
CA ALA A 173 10.11 14.09 1.38
C ALA A 173 11.60 13.81 1.56
N PHE A 174 12.04 12.63 1.17
CA PHE A 174 13.45 12.25 1.20
C PHE A 174 13.73 11.13 0.20
N GLU A 175 14.96 11.04 -0.27
CA GLU A 175 15.41 9.90 -1.06
C GLU A 175 15.87 8.77 -0.14
N TYR A 176 15.52 7.54 -0.50
CA TYR A 176 16.02 6.35 0.17
C TYR A 176 16.30 5.26 -0.86
N ARG A 177 17.59 4.87 -0.98
CA ARG A 177 18.06 3.84 -1.93
C ARG A 177 17.58 4.06 -3.37
N GLY A 178 17.52 5.32 -3.82
CA GLY A 178 17.10 5.68 -5.17
C GLY A 178 15.59 5.87 -5.38
N ALA A 179 14.76 5.56 -4.39
CA ALA A 179 13.33 5.88 -4.42
C ALA A 179 13.04 7.19 -3.68
N LEU A 180 12.18 8.03 -4.24
CA LEU A 180 11.67 9.21 -3.57
C LEU A 180 10.50 8.82 -2.66
N VAL A 181 10.66 9.06 -1.37
CA VAL A 181 9.64 8.79 -0.34
C VAL A 181 8.93 10.09 -0.01
N VAL A 182 7.60 10.12 -0.19
CA VAL A 182 6.78 11.33 0.01
C VAL A 182 5.70 11.07 1.04
N ASN A 183 5.81 11.74 2.19
CA ASN A 183 4.82 11.77 3.24
C ASN A 183 3.96 13.03 3.08
N GLY A 184 2.67 12.88 2.84
CA GLY A 184 1.75 14.01 2.87
C GLY A 184 0.69 13.95 1.76
N PRO A 185 -0.21 14.95 1.74
CA PRO A 185 -1.30 15.03 0.77
C PRO A 185 -0.83 15.25 -0.68
N VAL A 186 -1.78 15.21 -1.62
CA VAL A 186 -1.50 15.24 -3.07
C VAL A 186 -0.86 16.53 -3.55
N ASP A 187 -1.22 17.67 -2.98
CA ASP A 187 -0.61 18.97 -3.26
C ASP A 187 0.88 18.91 -2.93
N PHE A 188 1.23 18.40 -1.75
CA PHE A 188 2.61 18.24 -1.34
C PHE A 188 3.39 17.26 -2.24
N LEU A 189 2.77 16.16 -2.68
CA LEU A 189 3.37 15.25 -3.65
C LEU A 189 3.70 15.97 -4.96
N LEU A 190 2.74 16.68 -5.53
CA LEU A 190 2.91 17.38 -6.80
C LEU A 190 3.94 18.49 -6.67
N ASP A 191 3.91 19.29 -5.61
CA ASP A 191 4.91 20.34 -5.34
C ASP A 191 6.32 19.72 -5.24
N THR A 192 6.45 18.60 -4.53
CA THR A 192 7.74 17.91 -4.36
C THR A 192 8.32 17.42 -5.68
N ILE A 193 7.48 16.87 -6.58
CA ILE A 193 7.97 16.30 -7.85
C ILE A 193 8.06 17.35 -8.98
N THR A 194 7.33 18.48 -8.89
CA THR A 194 7.24 19.46 -9.99
C THR A 194 7.81 20.85 -9.71
N SER A 195 7.82 21.33 -8.45
CA SER A 195 7.94 22.76 -8.13
C SER A 195 9.20 23.14 -7.35
N GLY A 196 10.31 22.45 -7.56
CA GLY A 196 11.56 22.86 -6.95
C GLY A 196 12.37 23.81 -7.83
#